data_AF-W2FZK4-F1
#
_entry.id   AF-W2FZK4-F1
#
_cell.length_a   1.000
_cell.length_b   1.000
_cell.length_c   1.000
_cell.angle_alpha   90.00
_cell.angle_beta   90.00
_cell.angle_gamma   90.00
#
_symmetry.space_group_name_H-M   'P 1'
#
loop_
_entity.id
_entity.type
_entity.pdbx_description
1 polymer ?
#
loop_
_entity_poly.entity_id
_entity_poly.type
_entity_poly.pdbx_seq_one_letter_code
_entity_poly.pdbx_strand_id
1 'polypeptide(L)'
;MPKRVSWEERATNVDAAAADAVLETLKTFDIDKSQTMACTICPEAEHKMRYRLLVCSCQACGEATTLECAWRGKIVTCLETEHASIFEYGTHNTMATALTRKK
;
A
#
# COMPACT_ATOMS: atom_id res chain seq x y z
N MET A 1 15.41 13.27 13.11
CA MET A 1 14.46 13.50 11.99
C MET A 1 13.94 12.15 11.52
N PRO A 2 12.64 12.01 11.19
CA PRO A 2 12.12 10.78 10.62
C PRO A 2 12.92 10.42 9.36
N LYS A 3 13.34 9.15 9.22
CA LYS A 3 14.05 8.71 8.01
C LYS A 3 13.13 8.90 6.80
N ARG A 4 13.61 9.63 5.79
CA ARG A 4 12.89 9.72 4.50
C ARG A 4 13.06 8.39 3.78
N VAL A 5 11.94 7.72 3.57
CA VAL A 5 11.84 6.49 2.79
C VAL A 5 11.57 6.90 1.33
N SER A 6 12.39 6.40 0.41
CA SER A 6 12.18 6.55 -1.03
C SER A 6 11.10 5.56 -1.48
N TRP A 7 9.86 6.02 -1.55
CA TRP A 7 8.73 5.24 -2.03
C TRP A 7 8.81 5.08 -3.55
N GLU A 8 8.68 3.85 -4.05
CA GLU A 8 8.56 3.53 -5.46
C GLU A 8 7.09 3.64 -5.89
N GLU A 9 6.83 4.28 -7.01
CA GLU A 9 5.47 4.49 -7.52
C GLU A 9 4.98 3.26 -8.26
N ARG A 10 3.81 2.73 -7.88
CA ARG A 10 3.13 1.65 -8.62
C ARG A 10 1.98 2.16 -9.44
N ALA A 11 1.23 3.10 -8.89
CA ALA A 11 0.17 3.81 -9.59
C ALA A 11 0.00 5.19 -8.94
N THR A 12 -0.26 6.20 -9.75
CA THR A 12 -0.39 7.59 -9.30
C THR A 12 -1.67 8.19 -9.85
N ASN A 13 -2.53 8.68 -8.97
CA ASN A 13 -3.80 9.33 -9.28
C ASN A 13 -4.65 8.55 -10.29
N VAL A 14 -4.88 7.27 -10.00
CA VAL A 14 -5.75 6.39 -10.79
C VAL A 14 -7.12 6.29 -10.14
N ASP A 15 -8.15 5.98 -10.91
CA ASP A 15 -9.49 5.72 -10.36
C ASP A 15 -9.52 4.47 -9.46
N ALA A 16 -10.64 4.28 -8.76
CA ALA A 16 -10.80 3.19 -7.81
C ALA A 16 -10.63 1.80 -8.45
N ALA A 17 -11.15 1.58 -9.66
CA ALA A 17 -11.09 0.28 -10.33
C ALA A 17 -9.64 -0.07 -10.75
N ALA A 18 -8.91 0.91 -11.28
CA ALA A 18 -7.50 0.76 -11.61
C ALA A 18 -6.65 0.58 -10.35
N ALA A 19 -6.97 1.28 -9.25
CA ALA A 19 -6.31 1.09 -7.97
C ALA A 19 -6.51 -0.33 -7.42
N ASP A 20 -7.75 -0.83 -7.43
CA ASP A 20 -8.06 -2.19 -6.98
C ASP A 20 -7.33 -3.25 -7.82
N ALA A 21 -7.31 -3.09 -9.15
CA ALA A 21 -6.55 -3.97 -10.03
C ALA A 21 -5.06 -4.02 -9.67
N VAL A 22 -4.45 -2.87 -9.33
CA VAL A 22 -3.06 -2.83 -8.87
C VAL A 22 -2.91 -3.55 -7.53
N LEU A 23 -3.82 -3.33 -6.57
CA LEU A 23 -3.79 -4.00 -5.27
C LEU A 23 -3.93 -5.52 -5.37
N GLU A 24 -4.69 -6.02 -6.34
CA GLU A 24 -4.82 -7.46 -6.63
C GLU A 24 -3.52 -8.09 -7.13
N THR A 25 -2.65 -7.32 -7.79
CA THR A 25 -1.32 -7.81 -8.20
C THR A 25 -0.33 -7.93 -7.05
N LEU A 26 -0.59 -7.27 -5.92
CA LEU A 26 0.28 -7.30 -4.75
C LEU A 26 0.13 -8.60 -3.98
N LYS A 27 1.18 -9.00 -3.26
CA LYS A 27 1.08 -10.11 -2.30
C LYS A 27 0.11 -9.76 -1.19
N THR A 28 -0.42 -10.78 -0.51
CA THR A 28 -1.29 -10.59 0.65
C THR A 28 -0.64 -9.64 1.66
N PHE A 29 -1.41 -8.61 2.03
CA PHE A 29 -0.99 -7.54 2.93
C PHE A 29 -2.11 -7.23 3.92
N ASP A 30 -1.72 -6.66 5.05
CA ASP A 30 -2.62 -6.09 6.06
C ASP A 30 -2.40 -4.56 6.16
N ILE A 31 -3.40 -3.86 6.69
CA ILE A 31 -3.31 -2.42 6.96
C ILE A 31 -2.72 -2.23 8.37
N ASP A 32 -1.49 -1.74 8.43
CA ASP A 32 -0.79 -1.40 9.69
C ASP A 32 -1.27 -0.07 10.28
N LYS A 33 -1.54 0.91 9.41
CA LYS A 33 -2.01 2.23 9.82
C LYS A 33 -3.03 2.76 8.83
N SER A 34 -4.08 3.40 9.34
CA SER A 34 -5.09 4.09 8.54
C SER A 34 -5.49 5.39 9.22
N GLN A 35 -5.33 6.51 8.52
CA GLN A 35 -5.65 7.84 9.05
C GLN A 35 -6.15 8.76 7.93
N THR A 36 -6.90 9.79 8.29
CA THR A 36 -7.29 10.85 7.36
C THR A 36 -6.31 12.01 7.41
N MET A 37 -6.03 12.63 6.27
CA MET A 37 -5.19 13.83 6.16
C MET A 37 -5.72 14.75 5.05
N ALA A 38 -5.13 15.95 4.93
CA ALA A 38 -5.41 16.84 3.81
C ALA A 38 -5.16 16.12 2.48
N CYS A 39 -6.04 16.32 1.51
CA CYS A 39 -5.90 15.70 0.20
C CYS A 39 -4.73 16.31 -0.57
N THR A 40 -3.82 15.47 -1.05
CA THR A 40 -2.72 15.90 -1.93
C THR A 40 -2.98 15.54 -3.39
N ILE A 41 -4.06 14.79 -3.67
CA ILE A 41 -4.49 14.45 -5.04
C ILE A 41 -5.24 15.64 -5.67
N CYS A 42 -6.04 16.33 -4.86
CA CYS A 42 -6.81 17.50 -5.26
C CYS A 42 -6.25 18.74 -4.53
N PRO A 43 -5.18 19.38 -5.04
CA PRO A 43 -4.42 20.40 -4.30
C PRO A 43 -5.23 21.66 -3.96
N GLU A 44 -6.32 21.93 -4.67
CA GLU A 44 -7.17 23.12 -4.49
C GLU A 44 -8.44 22.83 -3.67
N ALA A 45 -8.65 21.60 -3.20
CA ALA A 45 -9.89 21.18 -2.54
C ALA A 45 -9.72 20.99 -1.02
N GLU A 46 -10.73 21.41 -0.24
CA GLU A 46 -10.72 21.32 1.23
C GLU A 46 -11.10 19.93 1.78
N HIS A 47 -11.30 18.94 0.93
CA HIS A 47 -11.64 17.58 1.36
C HIS A 47 -10.43 16.80 1.90
N LYS A 48 -10.73 15.65 2.51
CA LYS A 48 -9.74 14.76 3.10
C LYS A 48 -9.39 13.61 2.16
N MET A 49 -8.21 13.06 2.34
CA MET A 49 -7.84 11.75 1.80
C MET A 49 -7.54 10.78 2.94
N ARG A 50 -7.62 9.48 2.67
CA ARG A 50 -7.21 8.43 3.59
C ARG A 50 -5.83 7.93 3.22
N TYR A 51 -4.91 8.05 4.16
CA TYR A 51 -3.58 7.49 4.11
C TYR A 51 -3.58 6.13 4.80
N ARG A 52 -3.07 5.10 4.12
CA ARG A 52 -2.89 3.75 4.65
C ARG A 52 -1.46 3.27 4.45
N LEU A 53 -0.86 2.69 5.49
CA LEU A 53 0.37 1.90 5.37
C LEU A 53 0.02 0.43 5.42
N LEU A 54 0.70 -0.33 4.56
CA LEU A 54 0.52 -1.76 4.40
C LEU A 54 1.77 -2.51 4.85
N VAL A 55 1.55 -3.67 5.44
CA VAL A 55 2.59 -4.63 5.81
C VAL A 55 2.32 -5.96 5.14
N CYS A 56 3.38 -6.69 4.80
CA CYS A 56 3.24 -8.00 4.18
C CYS A 56 2.67 -9.01 5.19
N SER A 57 1.56 -9.67 4.83
CA SER A 57 0.96 -10.77 5.58
C SER A 57 1.02 -12.11 4.81
N CYS A 58 1.81 -12.15 3.73
CA CYS A 58 2.08 -13.36 2.95
C CYS A 58 2.81 -14.42 3.79
N GLN A 59 2.17 -15.59 3.97
CA GLN A 59 2.71 -16.72 4.75
C GLN A 59 4.13 -17.12 4.28
N ALA A 60 4.36 -17.20 2.96
CA ALA A 60 5.68 -17.56 2.42
C ALA A 60 6.78 -16.58 2.83
N CYS A 61 6.47 -15.29 3.01
CA CYS A 61 7.45 -14.31 3.49
C CYS A 61 7.75 -14.47 4.99
N GLY A 62 6.77 -14.92 5.77
CA GLY A 62 6.92 -15.19 7.20
C GLY A 62 7.63 -16.51 7.50
N GLU A 63 7.51 -17.51 6.63
CA GLU A 63 8.21 -18.81 6.78
C GLU A 63 9.67 -18.75 6.34
N ALA A 64 10.02 -17.86 5.41
CA ALA A 64 11.38 -17.76 4.88
C ALA A 64 12.39 -17.22 5.90
N THR A 65 11.95 -16.47 6.90
CA THR A 65 12.84 -15.81 7.87
C THR A 65 12.10 -15.53 9.16
N THR A 66 12.82 -15.53 10.29
CA THR A 66 12.29 -15.11 11.60
C THR A 66 12.12 -13.60 11.75
N LEU A 67 12.71 -12.81 10.85
CA LEU A 67 12.54 -11.37 10.77
C LEU A 67 11.29 -11.00 9.98
N GLU A 68 10.65 -9.89 10.38
CA GLU A 68 9.56 -9.31 9.63
C GLU A 68 9.96 -9.00 8.18
N CYS A 69 9.03 -9.22 7.26
CA CYS A 69 9.21 -8.88 5.85
C CYS A 69 9.48 -7.37 5.71
N ALA A 70 10.55 -7.02 5.00
CA ALA A 70 10.97 -5.64 4.81
C ALA A 70 10.03 -4.82 3.90
N TRP A 71 9.24 -5.51 3.06
CA TRP A 71 8.28 -4.86 2.18
C TRP A 71 7.23 -4.05 2.95
N ARG A 72 6.95 -2.85 2.43
CA ARG A 72 5.89 -1.97 2.89
C ARG A 72 5.14 -1.41 1.68
N GLY A 73 3.83 -1.28 1.83
CA GLY A 73 2.98 -0.57 0.87
C GLY A 73 2.44 0.73 1.46
N LYS A 74 2.05 1.65 0.61
CA LYS A 74 1.38 2.90 0.97
C LYS A 74 0.28 3.16 -0.03
N ILE A 75 -0.93 3.41 0.46
CA ILE A 75 -2.06 3.84 -0.36
C ILE A 75 -2.52 5.19 0.16
N VAL A 76 -2.69 6.14 -0.74
CA VAL A 76 -3.41 7.38 -0.47
C VAL A 76 -4.64 7.43 -1.36
N THR A 77 -5.83 7.55 -0.76
CA THR A 77 -7.12 7.53 -1.48
C THR A 77 -7.88 8.81 -1.18
N CYS A 78 -8.21 9.60 -2.19
CA CYS A 78 -9.14 10.73 -2.07
C CYS A 78 -10.49 10.23 -1.56
N LEU A 79 -11.08 10.86 -0.54
CA LEU A 79 -12.37 10.43 0.00
C LEU A 79 -13.57 10.96 -0.80
N GLU A 80 -13.35 11.86 -1.75
CA GLU A 80 -14.41 12.45 -2.58
C GLU A 80 -14.43 11.85 -4.00
N THR A 81 -13.26 11.74 -4.64
CA THR A 81 -13.14 11.22 -6.01
C THR A 81 -12.78 9.74 -6.07
N GLU A 82 -12.46 9.13 -4.92
CA GLU A 82 -11.97 7.75 -4.78
C GLU A 82 -10.69 7.43 -5.57
N HIS A 83 -10.07 8.44 -6.19
CA HIS A 83 -8.79 8.26 -6.86
C HIS A 83 -7.71 7.94 -5.84
N ALA A 84 -6.78 7.07 -6.23
CA ALA A 84 -5.72 6.61 -5.35
C ALA A 84 -4.34 6.69 -5.99
N SER A 85 -3.32 6.78 -5.13
CA SER A 85 -1.93 6.53 -5.49
C SER A 85 -1.36 5.45 -4.59
N ILE A 86 -0.67 4.48 -5.19
CA ILE A 86 -0.12 3.29 -4.55
C ILE A 86 1.39 3.30 -4.72
N PHE A 87 2.09 3.04 -3.63
CA PHE A 87 3.53 3.04 -3.58
C PHE A 87 4.05 1.84 -2.79
N GLU A 88 5.26 1.42 -3.08
CA GLU A 88 5.95 0.35 -2.39
C GLU A 88 7.32 0.79 -1.87
N TYR A 89 7.83 0.06 -0.90
CA TYR A 89 9.20 0.20 -0.41
C TYR A 89 9.71 -1.14 0.08
N GLY A 90 10.99 -1.42 -0.19
CA GLY A 90 11.64 -2.66 0.20
C GLY A 90 11.20 -3.84 -0.65
N THR A 91 11.76 -5.01 -0.36
CA THR A 91 11.48 -6.24 -1.09
C THR A 91 10.83 -7.28 -0.20
N HIS A 92 10.03 -8.14 -0.81
CA HIS A 92 9.52 -9.32 -0.14
C HIS A 92 10.65 -10.31 0.13
N ASN A 93 10.60 -11.01 1.27
CA ASN A 93 11.56 -12.05 1.62
C ASN A 93 11.54 -13.24 0.63
N THR A 94 10.40 -13.45 -0.02
CA THR A 94 10.25 -14.47 -1.06
C THR A 94 9.69 -13.84 -2.32
N MET A 95 10.06 -14.39 -3.48
CA MET A 95 9.41 -14.04 -4.76
C MET A 95 8.10 -14.81 -4.99
N ALA A 96 7.91 -15.95 -4.33
CA ALA A 96 6.71 -16.76 -4.47
C ALA A 96 5.46 -16.02 -3.95
N THR A 97 4.55 -15.65 -4.84
CA THR A 97 3.19 -15.21 -4.52
C THR A 97 2.44 -16.42 -3.95
N ALA A 98 2.52 -16.64 -2.63
CA ALA A 98 1.60 -17.56 -1.98
C ALA A 98 0.20 -16.92 -2.05
N LEU A 99 -0.58 -17.30 -3.06
CA LEU A 99 -1.93 -16.82 -3.36
C LEU A 99 -2.99 -17.28 -2.33
N THR A 100 -2.59 -17.70 -1.14
CA THR A 100 -3.52 -18.31 -0.19
C THR A 100 -3.93 -17.31 0.88
N ARG A 101 -4.96 -16.51 0.58
CA ARG A 101 -5.88 -16.00 1.61
C ARG A 101 -6.56 -17.21 2.25
N LYS A 102 -6.32 -17.46 3.54
CA LYS A 102 -7.14 -18.42 4.29
C LYS A 102 -8.53 -17.80 4.50
N LYS A 103 -9.54 -18.58 4.16
CA LYS A 103 -10.97 -18.30 4.28
C LYS A 103 -11.43 -18.48 5.72
#